data_AF-A0AAU8BNK6-F1
#
_entry.id   AF-A0AAU8BNK6-F1
#
_cell.length_a   1.000
_cell.length_b   1.000
_cell.length_c   1.000
_cell.angle_alpha   90.00
_cell.angle_beta   90.00
_cell.angle_gamma   90.00
#
_symmetry.space_group_name_H-M   'P 1'
#
loop_
_entity.id
_entity.type
_entity.pdbx_description
1 polymer ?
#
loop_
_entity_poly.entity_id
_entity_poly.type
_entity_poly.pdbx_seq_one_letter_code
_entity_poly.pdbx_strand_id
1 'polypeptide(L)' 'MDVVVMLTNGRFGVLEDCDKLELEGQMVECWVEEEEGFELATGEVERVL' A
#
# COMPACT_ATOMS: atom_id res chain seq x y z
N MET A 1 7.08 3.02 -10.63
CA MET A 1 6.06 2.07 -11.16
C MET A 1 4.98 1.95 -10.11
N ASP A 2 3.74 1.71 -10.49
CA ASP A 2 2.67 1.54 -9.50
C ASP A 2 2.72 0.12 -8.93
N VAL A 3 2.71 0.00 -7.61
CA VAL A 3 2.84 -1.27 -6.89
C VAL A 3 1.64 -1.47 -5.99
N VAL A 4 1.05 -2.66 -6.03
CA VAL A 4 -0.03 -3.02 -5.10
C VAL A 4 0.57 -3.74 -3.91
N VAL A 5 0.16 -3.33 -2.71
CA VAL A 5 0.60 -3.92 -1.44
C VAL A 5 -0.60 -4.38 -0.62
N MET A 6 -0.43 -5.50 0.06
CA MET A 6 -1.32 -5.93 1.14
C MET A 6 -0.80 -5.34 2.45
N LEU A 7 -1.65 -4.64 3.19
CA LEU A 7 -1.33 -4.08 4.51
C LEU A 7 -1.68 -5.07 5.61
N THR A 8 -0.99 -5.02 6.75
CA THR A 8 -1.22 -5.90 7.91
C THR A 8 -2.61 -5.75 8.55
N ASN A 9 -3.34 -4.70 8.21
CA ASN A 9 -4.74 -4.50 8.60
C ASN A 9 -5.76 -5.19 7.65
N GLY A 10 -5.27 -5.95 6.66
CA GLY A 10 -6.09 -6.67 5.68
C GLY A 10 -6.60 -5.83 4.51
N ARG A 11 -6.23 -4.54 4.43
CA ARG A 11 -6.57 -3.66 3.30
C ARG A 11 -5.49 -3.71 2.22
N PHE A 12 -5.86 -3.36 1.00
CA PHE A 12 -4.93 -3.19 -0.11
C PHE A 12 -4.60 -1.72 -0.30
N GLY A 13 -3.33 -1.44 -0.58
CA GLY A 13 -2.83 -0.10 -0.91
C GLY A 13 -2.18 -0.08 -2.28
N VAL A 14 -2.26 1.07 -2.95
CA VAL A 14 -1.52 1.36 -4.18
C VAL A 14 -0.45 2.39 -3.88
N LEU A 15 0.80 2.02 -4.15
CA LEU A 15 1.97 2.89 -4.10
C LEU A 15 2.26 3.39 -5.51
N GLU A 16 2.00 4.67 -5.75
CA GLU A 16 2.35 5.34 -7.00
C GLU A 16 3.85 5.65 -7.02
N ASP A 17 4.47 5.62 -8.21
CA ASP A 17 5.88 5.98 -8.42
C ASP A 17 6.88 5.26 -7.51
N CYS A 18 6.58 4.01 -7.13
CA CYS A 18 7.48 3.22 -6.31
C CYS A 18 8.60 2.59 -7.15
N ASP A 19 9.85 2.75 -6.68
CA ASP A 19 11.05 2.15 -7.30
C ASP A 19 11.62 0.99 -6.47
N LYS A 20 10.99 0.65 -5.34
CA LYS A 20 11.46 -0.39 -4.40
C LYS A 20 10.40 -1.49 -4.27
N LEU A 21 10.81 -2.74 -4.47
CA LEU A 21 9.92 -3.91 -4.36
C LEU A 21 10.09 -4.69 -3.04
N GLU A 22 11.15 -4.42 -2.27
CA GLU A 22 11.39 -5.06 -0.97
C GLU A 22 10.74 -4.25 0.15
N LEU A 23 9.41 -4.23 0.20
CA LEU A 23 8.65 -3.40 1.15
C LEU A 23 8.05 -4.17 2.33
N GLU A 24 8.09 -5.50 2.33
CA GLU A 24 7.52 -6.32 3.42
C GLU A 24 8.08 -5.92 4.80
N GLY A 25 7.18 -5.67 5.76
CA GLY A 25 7.50 -5.17 7.10
C GLY A 25 7.83 -3.68 7.18
N GLN A 26 7.70 -2.92 6.09
CA GLN A 26 7.91 -1.47 6.10
C GLN A 26 6.61 -0.70 6.24
N MET A 27 6.67 0.44 6.93
CA MET A 27 5.60 1.43 6.93
C MET A 27 5.66 2.25 5.64
N VAL A 28 4.57 2.26 4.89
CA VAL A 28 4.44 2.98 3.63
C VAL A 28 3.21 3.89 3.66
N GLU A 29 3.24 4.95 2.86
CA GLU A 29 2.10 5.82 2.60
C GLU A 29 1.54 5.48 1.22
N CYS A 30 0.27 5.09 1.16
CA CYS A 30 -0.35 4.54 -0.05
C CYS A 30 -1.82 4.95 -0.14
N TRP A 31 -2.38 4.83 -1.35
CA TRP A 31 -3.80 5.04 -1.58
C TRP A 31 -4.58 3.77 -1.26
N VAL A 32 -5.57 3.87 -0.38
CA VAL A 32 -6.45 2.76 0.01
C VAL A 32 -7.85 3.05 -0.52
N GLU A 33 -8.50 2.04 -1.10
CA GLU A 33 -9.89 2.13 -1.56
C GLU A 33 -10.85 2.12 -0.36
N GLU A 34 -11.77 3.06 -0.35
CA GLU A 34 -12.81 3.23 0.67
C GLU A 34 -14.18 3.45 -0.02
N GLU A 35 -15.27 3.50 0.74
CA GLU A 35 -16.64 3.50 0.20
C GLU A 35 -16.91 4.62 -0.83
N GLU A 36 -16.23 5.77 -0.67
CA GLU A 36 -16.37 6.93 -1.55
C GLU A 36 -15.03 7.35 -2.20
N GLY A 37 -14.25 6.38 -2.68
CA GLY A 37 -13.08 6.61 -3.53
C GLY A 37 -11.79 6.12 -2.91
N PHE A 38 -10.76 6.96 -2.94
CA PHE A 38 -9.44 6.62 -2.41
C PHE A 38 -8.98 7.66 -1.41
N GLU A 39 -8.39 7.21 -0.33
CA GLU A 39 -7.80 8.08 0.67
C GLU A 39 -6.36 7.67 0.98
N LEU A 40 -5.55 8.66 1.31
CA LEU A 40 -4.15 8.49 1.62
C LEU A 40 -4.03 7.93 3.04
N ALA A 41 -3.39 6.78 3.18
CA ALA A 41 -3.23 6.12 4.47
C ALA A 41 -1.82 5.56 4.63
N THR A 42 -1.35 5.53 5.88
CA THR A 42 -0.13 4.84 6.24
C THR A 42 -0.43 3.43 6.74
N GLY A 43 0.33 2.45 6.27
CA GLY A 43 0.20 1.06 6.72
C GLY A 43 1.50 0.29 6.63
N GLU A 44 1.61 -0.75 7.46
CA GLU A 44 2.72 -1.70 7.38
C GLU A 44 2.40 -2.72 6.28
N VAL A 45 3.36 -2.94 5.37
CA VAL A 45 3.20 -3.89 4.27
C VAL A 45 3.38 -5.32 4.79
N GLU A 46 2.35 -6.14 4.61
CA GLU A 46 2.42 -7.58 4.82
C GLU A 46 3.08 -8.27 3.63
N ARG A 47 2.68 -7.88 2.41
CA ARG A 47 3.16 -8.50 1.16
C ARG A 47 3.04 -7.56 -0.04
N VAL A 48 4.00 -7.63 -0.96
CA VAL A 48 3.95 -6.96 -2.28
C VAL A 48 3.33 -7.90 -3.34
N LEU A 49 2.46 -7.37 -4.21
CA LEU A 49 1.68 -8.14 -5.20
C LEU A 49 2.07 -7.83 -6.66
#